data_AF-A0A2Z6AZ49-F1
#
_entry.id   AF-A0A2Z6AZ49-F1
#
_cell.length_a   1.000
_cell.length_b   1.000
_cell.length_c   1.000
_cell.angle_alpha   90.00
_cell.angle_beta   90.00
_cell.angle_gamma   90.00
#
_symmetry.space_group_name_H-M   'P 1'
#
loop_
_entity.id
_entity.type
_entity.pdbx_description
1 polymer ?
#
loop_
_entity_poly.entity_id
_entity_poly.type
_entity_poly.pdbx_seq_one_letter_code
_entity_poly.pdbx_strand_id
1 'polypeptide(L)'
;MNVLELLQADGVSPRKVSGSKGGEHHSPCPGCGGTDRFHCWPEQNGGDGSWWCRGCDSGGDCIQYLVDFRHMDFRAAAAFVGRKLEPCAPRPLLPPRRLREASPWQPEPAREPSERWRTRANELVVAAHAELLRTSEALEFLARRGLPLEAVERYRLGWLSKDVYRERSAWGLPHEMNPRTGKPRKLWIPAGLVIPIFHDGQLHRVRVRRPKPGPFGPKKYCWVPGSGSGTMVLSPGARAFVAVEAELDAMLCDFATGDDVGALGLGTISAKPDAWTHGVLSQSLTILNALDFESFVPTDSSEKAQLEAERKVRQQRRVRDWWQVTYDHAERWPVPEAKDPGEAFAAGVSIADWIKAGLPPVMLMPAAPVRPAKPQPTPEVSAPALASPESKQPEQKTTSLAALERLLRETGIQLTFSGSQPFDIPKPLRGHTGILRRLKELCFQDDELGAYLDRHPAAIITADNLVVRI
;
A
#
# COMPACT_ATOMS: atom_id res chain seq x y z
N MET A 1 0.52 2.63 52.90
CA MET A 1 1.47 3.59 52.31
C MET A 1 0.96 4.01 50.95
N ASN A 2 0.01 4.94 50.94
CA ASN A 2 -0.60 5.48 49.74
C ASN A 2 -0.10 6.90 49.45
N VAL A 3 -0.46 7.47 48.30
CA VAL A 3 0.01 8.80 47.90
C VAL A 3 -0.39 9.92 48.88
N LEU A 4 -1.55 9.80 49.54
CA LEU A 4 -2.00 10.81 50.51
C LEU A 4 -1.15 10.78 51.79
N GLU A 5 -0.79 9.59 52.26
CA GLU A 5 0.12 9.37 53.40
C GLU A 5 1.53 9.88 53.07
N LEU A 6 2.00 9.70 51.84
CA LEU A 6 3.30 10.20 51.37
C LEU A 6 3.36 11.74 51.32
N LEU A 7 2.32 12.39 50.77
CA LEU A 7 2.18 13.85 50.79
C LEU A 7 2.22 14.41 52.21
N GLN A 8 1.49 13.78 53.14
CA GLN A 8 1.45 14.18 54.55
C GLN A 8 2.82 14.01 55.24
N ALA A 9 3.53 12.91 54.95
CA ALA A 9 4.88 12.69 55.44
C ALA A 9 5.90 13.71 54.90
N ASP A 10 5.66 14.27 53.71
CA ASP A 10 6.48 15.34 53.11
C ASP A 10 6.04 16.76 53.55
N GLY A 11 5.19 16.87 54.57
CA GLY A 11 4.74 18.14 55.14
C GLY A 11 3.69 18.89 54.31
N VAL A 12 3.16 18.27 53.25
CA VAL A 12 2.03 18.80 52.49
C VAL A 12 0.73 18.42 53.21
N SER A 13 -0.24 19.35 53.26
CA SER A 13 -1.56 19.11 53.87
C SER A 13 -2.67 19.14 52.83
N PRO A 14 -3.00 18.01 52.15
CA PRO A 14 -4.01 18.00 51.11
C PRO A 14 -5.43 18.19 51.66
N ARG A 15 -6.17 19.14 51.08
CA ARG A 15 -7.57 19.39 51.43
C ARG A 15 -8.47 18.43 50.67
N LYS A 16 -9.36 17.72 51.37
CA LYS A 16 -10.41 16.91 50.73
C LYS A 16 -11.41 17.81 49.98
N VAL A 17 -11.63 17.51 48.71
CA VAL A 17 -12.51 18.28 47.80
C VAL A 17 -13.74 17.47 47.38
N SER A 18 -13.61 16.15 47.28
CA SER A 18 -14.76 15.25 47.03
C SER A 18 -14.66 13.95 47.85
N GLY A 19 -15.81 13.36 48.13
CA GLY A 19 -15.94 11.98 48.64
C GLY A 19 -16.25 10.95 47.54
N SER A 20 -16.53 11.38 46.30
CA SER A 20 -16.85 10.46 45.20
C SER A 20 -15.64 9.66 44.74
N LYS A 21 -15.87 8.43 44.26
CA LYS A 21 -14.83 7.50 43.74
C LYS A 21 -13.64 7.27 44.68
N GLY A 22 -13.90 7.17 45.98
CA GLY A 22 -12.88 6.90 46.99
C GLY A 22 -12.02 8.12 47.39
N GLY A 23 -12.60 9.31 47.22
CA GLY A 23 -12.04 10.56 47.70
C GLY A 23 -11.08 11.26 46.74
N GLU A 24 -11.18 12.58 46.69
CA GLU A 24 -10.24 13.45 45.96
C GLU A 24 -9.72 14.53 46.89
N HIS A 25 -8.40 14.71 46.91
CA HIS A 25 -7.71 15.70 47.72
C HIS A 25 -6.84 16.59 46.83
N HIS A 26 -6.83 17.89 47.08
CA HIS A 26 -6.02 18.88 46.34
C HIS A 26 -4.95 19.50 47.25
N SER A 27 -3.77 19.77 46.70
CA SER A 27 -2.66 20.38 47.41
C SER A 27 -1.73 21.21 46.51
N PRO A 28 -0.77 21.96 47.09
CA PRO A 28 0.46 22.34 46.41
C PRO A 28 1.16 21.12 45.79
N CYS A 29 1.84 21.30 44.67
CA CYS A 29 2.69 20.26 44.08
C CYS A 29 4.07 20.27 44.76
N PRO A 30 4.59 19.11 45.23
CA PRO A 30 5.95 19.04 45.79
C PRO A 30 7.04 19.49 44.80
N GLY A 31 6.87 19.23 43.49
CA GLY A 31 7.85 19.62 42.46
C GLY A 31 7.67 21.03 41.89
N CYS A 32 6.43 21.46 41.59
CA CYS A 32 6.18 22.74 40.89
C CYS A 32 5.34 23.76 41.69
N GLY A 33 5.17 23.54 43.00
CA GLY A 33 4.49 24.45 43.92
C GLY A 33 3.01 24.70 43.62
N GLY A 34 2.55 25.93 43.84
CA GLY A 34 1.15 26.33 43.70
C GLY A 34 0.30 26.04 44.94
N THR A 35 -1.03 26.07 44.79
CA THR A 35 -2.01 26.03 45.90
C THR A 35 -2.85 24.76 45.95
N ASP A 36 -3.37 24.31 44.80
CA ASP A 36 -4.42 23.30 44.66
C ASP A 36 -4.23 22.40 43.43
N ARG A 37 -3.08 22.53 42.75
CA ARG A 37 -2.85 21.92 41.42
C ARG A 37 -2.49 20.44 41.44
N PHE A 38 -2.18 19.88 42.61
CA PHE A 38 -1.83 18.48 42.78
C PHE A 38 -3.06 17.71 43.26
N HIS A 39 -3.58 16.82 42.41
CA HIS A 39 -4.72 15.95 42.70
C HIS A 39 -4.23 14.62 43.24
N CYS A 40 -4.85 14.13 44.31
CA CYS A 40 -4.58 12.84 44.91
C CYS A 40 -5.89 12.07 45.16
N TRP A 41 -5.95 10.83 44.67
CA TRP A 41 -7.06 9.89 44.86
C TRP A 41 -6.57 8.65 45.63
N PRO A 42 -6.67 8.61 46.97
CA PRO A 42 -5.99 7.61 47.79
C PRO A 42 -6.52 6.17 47.63
N GLU A 43 -7.81 5.98 47.34
CA GLU A 43 -8.41 4.64 47.22
C GLU A 43 -8.23 4.00 45.83
N GLN A 44 -7.62 4.71 44.86
CA GLN A 44 -7.29 4.10 43.56
C GLN A 44 -6.18 3.06 43.68
N ASN A 45 -5.99 2.24 42.64
CA ASN A 45 -4.95 1.21 42.55
C ASN A 45 -4.97 0.22 43.73
N GLY A 46 -6.16 -0.15 44.23
CA GLY A 46 -6.28 -1.07 45.37
C GLY A 46 -5.97 -0.45 46.73
N GLY A 47 -5.93 0.88 46.84
CA GLY A 47 -5.59 1.61 48.06
C GLY A 47 -4.18 2.17 48.08
N ASP A 48 -3.34 1.91 47.07
CA ASP A 48 -2.02 2.52 46.88
C ASP A 48 -2.10 3.99 46.44
N GLY A 49 -3.23 4.38 45.85
CA GLY A 49 -3.53 5.73 45.40
C GLY A 49 -2.94 6.09 44.04
N SER A 50 -3.49 7.16 43.46
CA SER A 50 -3.01 7.81 42.24
C SER A 50 -2.84 9.31 42.48
N TRP A 51 -1.94 9.95 41.75
CA TRP A 51 -1.82 11.41 41.69
C TRP A 51 -1.64 11.94 40.28
N TRP A 52 -1.97 13.22 40.10
CA TRP A 52 -1.66 13.99 38.90
C TRP A 52 -1.58 15.49 39.22
N CYS A 53 -0.63 16.19 38.60
CA CYS A 53 -0.47 17.63 38.76
C CYS A 53 -0.83 18.39 37.47
N ARG A 54 -1.82 19.29 37.57
CA ARG A 54 -2.23 20.22 36.49
C ARG A 54 -1.12 21.15 35.99
N GLY A 55 -0.05 21.36 36.77
CA GLY A 55 0.99 22.35 36.48
C GLY A 55 2.19 21.80 35.69
N CYS A 56 2.68 20.61 36.05
CA CYS A 56 3.81 19.95 35.38
C CYS A 56 3.38 18.75 34.52
N ASP A 57 2.07 18.51 34.41
CA ASP A 57 1.43 17.38 33.69
C ASP A 57 2.05 16.00 33.99
N SER A 58 2.51 15.83 35.22
CA SER A 58 3.09 14.58 35.74
C SER A 58 2.07 13.86 36.62
N GLY A 59 2.11 12.53 36.65
CA GLY A 59 1.21 11.71 37.46
C GLY A 59 1.61 10.25 37.50
N GLY A 60 1.14 9.52 38.51
CA GLY A 60 1.49 8.12 38.72
C GLY A 60 0.90 7.54 40.02
N ASP A 61 1.49 6.45 40.50
CA ASP A 61 1.16 5.82 41.79
C ASP A 61 2.13 6.26 42.91
N CYS A 62 2.04 5.62 44.08
CA CYS A 62 2.91 5.87 45.21
C CYS A 62 4.40 5.55 44.96
N ILE A 63 4.73 4.67 44.00
CA ILE A 63 6.12 4.41 43.62
C ILE A 63 6.63 5.56 42.75
N GLN A 64 5.84 5.97 41.74
CA GLN A 64 6.22 7.09 40.88
C GLN A 64 6.40 8.39 41.69
N TYR A 65 5.56 8.61 42.72
CA TYR A 65 5.72 9.72 43.66
C TYR A 65 7.10 9.73 44.36
N LEU A 66 7.56 8.57 44.85
CA LEU A 66 8.85 8.44 45.54
C LEU A 66 10.04 8.61 44.59
N VAL A 67 9.90 8.19 43.33
CA VAL A 67 10.91 8.42 42.29
C VAL A 67 11.00 9.91 41.94
N ASP A 68 9.86 10.56 41.69
CA ASP A 68 9.82 11.94 41.18
C ASP A 68 10.17 12.99 42.25
N PHE A 69 9.66 12.83 43.48
CA PHE A 69 9.77 13.86 44.53
C PHE A 69 10.74 13.51 45.67
N ARG A 70 11.05 12.23 45.88
CA ARG A 70 12.08 11.79 46.85
C ARG A 70 13.35 11.24 46.20
N HIS A 71 13.44 11.27 44.87
CA HIS A 71 14.59 10.84 44.07
C HIS A 71 15.10 9.42 44.42
N MET A 72 14.19 8.55 44.86
CA MET A 72 14.49 7.14 45.11
C MET A 72 14.61 6.38 43.80
N ASP A 73 15.52 5.40 43.73
CA ASP A 73 15.48 4.43 42.64
C ASP A 73 14.21 3.56 42.74
N PHE A 74 13.76 3.01 41.62
CA PHE A 74 12.53 2.22 41.56
C PHE A 74 12.49 1.03 42.53
N ARG A 75 13.64 0.40 42.84
CA ARG A 75 13.69 -0.75 43.76
C ARG A 75 13.59 -0.28 45.20
N ALA A 76 14.30 0.78 45.58
CA ALA A 76 14.16 1.42 46.88
C ALA A 76 12.72 1.92 47.10
N ALA A 77 12.12 2.58 46.11
CA ALA A 77 10.75 3.06 46.16
C ALA A 77 9.73 1.91 46.32
N ALA A 78 9.86 0.83 45.54
CA ALA A 78 9.00 -0.35 45.67
C ALA A 78 9.14 -1.04 47.04
N ALA A 79 10.38 -1.18 47.54
CA ALA A 79 10.64 -1.73 48.87
C ALA A 79 10.06 -0.83 49.99
N PHE A 80 10.15 0.49 49.84
CA PHE A 80 9.63 1.47 50.80
C PHE A 80 8.10 1.36 50.97
N VAL A 81 7.36 1.14 49.89
CA VAL A 81 5.90 0.91 49.96
C VAL A 81 5.52 -0.55 50.26
N GLY A 82 6.49 -1.42 50.52
CA GLY A 82 6.26 -2.83 50.83
C GLY A 82 5.89 -3.71 49.62
N ARG A 83 5.97 -3.20 48.38
CA ARG A 83 5.79 -4.03 47.18
C ARG A 83 7.00 -4.94 47.03
N LYS A 84 6.82 -6.23 47.26
CA LYS A 84 7.81 -7.26 46.93
C LYS A 84 8.03 -7.26 45.42
N LEU A 85 9.14 -6.68 45.00
CA LEU A 85 9.71 -6.98 43.69
C LEU A 85 10.22 -8.42 43.75
N GLU A 86 9.38 -9.35 43.31
CA GLU A 86 9.82 -10.73 43.06
C GLU A 86 11.13 -10.67 42.28
N PRO A 87 12.21 -11.33 42.76
CA PRO A 87 13.42 -11.46 41.98
C PRO A 87 13.00 -12.00 40.63
N CYS A 88 13.30 -11.27 39.55
CA CYS A 88 13.06 -11.80 38.22
C CYS A 88 13.98 -13.02 38.12
N ALA A 89 13.41 -14.21 38.35
CA ALA A 89 14.13 -15.47 38.33
C ALA A 89 14.96 -15.45 37.06
N PRO A 90 16.29 -15.71 37.13
CA PRO A 90 17.16 -15.53 35.99
C PRO A 90 16.53 -16.27 34.84
N ARG A 91 16.02 -15.52 33.84
CA ARG A 91 15.35 -16.14 32.69
C ARG A 91 16.33 -17.20 32.22
N PRO A 92 15.93 -18.48 32.08
CA PRO A 92 16.81 -19.50 31.55
C PRO A 92 17.45 -18.89 30.32
N LEU A 93 18.79 -18.85 30.28
CA LEU A 93 19.51 -18.19 29.19
C LEU A 93 18.98 -18.83 27.91
N LEU A 94 18.10 -18.09 27.21
CA LEU A 94 17.43 -18.60 26.02
C LEU A 94 18.57 -18.98 25.09
N PRO A 95 18.72 -20.28 24.73
CA PRO A 95 19.94 -20.81 24.11
C PRO A 95 20.30 -19.90 22.95
N PRO A 96 21.47 -19.24 23.03
CA PRO A 96 21.70 -17.84 22.64
C PRO A 96 20.99 -17.57 21.35
N ARG A 97 19.77 -16.97 21.46
CA ARG A 97 18.64 -17.14 20.53
C ARG A 97 19.21 -17.40 19.16
N ARG A 98 19.30 -18.69 18.75
CA ARG A 98 19.88 -19.06 17.44
C ARG A 98 19.33 -18.03 16.51
N LEU A 99 20.19 -17.21 15.90
CA LEU A 99 19.75 -16.21 14.94
C LEU A 99 18.95 -17.04 13.97
N ARG A 100 17.60 -16.94 14.05
CA ARG A 100 16.74 -17.63 13.11
C ARG A 100 17.14 -16.92 11.85
N GLU A 101 17.96 -17.58 11.04
CA GLU A 101 18.31 -17.17 9.70
C GLU A 101 17.00 -16.72 9.11
N ALA A 102 16.87 -15.40 8.96
CA ALA A 102 15.56 -14.78 8.95
C ALA A 102 14.87 -15.36 7.72
N SER A 103 13.84 -16.19 7.96
CA SER A 103 13.31 -17.08 6.93
C SER A 103 13.12 -16.25 5.66
N PRO A 104 13.78 -16.64 4.54
CA PRO A 104 13.98 -15.74 3.42
C PRO A 104 12.63 -15.19 3.03
N TRP A 105 12.56 -13.85 2.92
CA TRP A 105 11.29 -13.20 2.67
C TRP A 105 10.67 -13.76 1.39
N GLN A 106 9.46 -14.29 1.51
CA GLN A 106 8.66 -14.72 0.37
C GLN A 106 7.58 -13.66 0.14
N PRO A 107 7.33 -13.25 -1.11
CA PRO A 107 6.31 -12.27 -1.40
C PRO A 107 4.92 -12.92 -1.29
N GLU A 108 4.02 -12.26 -0.57
CA GLU A 108 2.64 -12.72 -0.42
C GLU A 108 1.75 -12.17 -1.56
N PRO A 109 0.75 -12.92 -2.04
CA PRO A 109 -0.19 -12.41 -3.04
C PRO A 109 -1.01 -11.24 -2.49
N ALA A 110 -1.32 -10.28 -3.36
CA ALA A 110 -2.19 -9.17 -3.00
C ALA A 110 -3.59 -9.69 -2.63
N ARG A 111 -4.18 -9.15 -1.55
CA ARG A 111 -5.60 -9.35 -1.25
C ARG A 111 -6.43 -8.46 -2.17
N GLU A 112 -7.30 -9.06 -2.96
CA GLU A 112 -8.29 -8.35 -3.78
C GLU A 112 -9.43 -7.74 -2.95
N PRO A 113 -10.01 -6.61 -3.37
CA PRO A 113 -11.29 -6.12 -2.86
C PRO A 113 -12.45 -7.00 -3.36
N SER A 114 -13.58 -6.98 -2.66
CA SER A 114 -14.80 -7.65 -3.16
C SER A 114 -15.41 -6.87 -4.34
N GLU A 115 -16.10 -7.56 -5.25
CA GLU A 115 -16.80 -6.94 -6.38
C GLU A 115 -17.79 -5.85 -5.91
N ARG A 116 -18.56 -6.12 -4.84
CA ARG A 116 -19.46 -5.13 -4.22
C ARG A 116 -18.74 -3.88 -3.75
N TRP A 117 -17.53 -4.03 -3.21
CA TRP A 117 -16.69 -2.89 -2.84
C TRP A 117 -16.22 -2.15 -4.09
N ARG A 118 -15.69 -2.86 -5.10
CA ARG A 118 -15.16 -2.30 -6.35
C ARG A 118 -16.22 -1.47 -7.09
N THR A 119 -17.46 -1.93 -7.17
CA THR A 119 -18.57 -1.17 -7.76
C THR A 119 -18.85 0.14 -7.02
N ARG A 120 -19.00 0.11 -5.68
CA ARG A 120 -19.26 1.32 -4.88
C ARG A 120 -18.07 2.28 -4.81
N ALA A 121 -16.85 1.74 -4.84
CA ALA A 121 -15.63 2.52 -4.92
C ALA A 121 -15.51 3.24 -6.28
N ASN A 122 -15.88 2.58 -7.39
CA ASN A 122 -15.94 3.22 -8.71
C ASN A 122 -16.98 4.35 -8.77
N GLU A 123 -18.20 4.14 -8.24
CA GLU A 123 -19.21 5.21 -8.12
C GLU A 123 -18.67 6.44 -7.36
N LEU A 124 -17.94 6.21 -6.25
CA LEU A 124 -17.29 7.27 -5.48
C LEU A 124 -16.18 7.97 -6.28
N VAL A 125 -15.31 7.21 -6.96
CA VAL A 125 -14.20 7.77 -7.75
C VAL A 125 -14.72 8.60 -8.92
N VAL A 126 -15.74 8.15 -9.65
CA VAL A 126 -16.36 8.93 -10.74
C VAL A 126 -16.95 10.24 -10.22
N ALA A 127 -17.69 10.20 -9.12
CA ALA A 127 -18.27 11.41 -8.52
C ALA A 127 -17.19 12.37 -8.00
N ALA A 128 -16.13 11.84 -7.37
CA ALA A 128 -15.01 12.64 -6.87
C ALA A 128 -14.15 13.22 -8.01
N HIS A 129 -13.95 12.49 -9.10
CA HIS A 129 -13.23 12.96 -10.28
C HIS A 129 -13.97 14.14 -10.92
N ALA A 130 -15.27 13.99 -11.16
CA ALA A 130 -16.11 15.06 -11.67
C ALA A 130 -16.19 16.30 -10.75
N GLU A 131 -15.92 16.16 -9.44
CA GLU A 131 -15.77 17.27 -8.50
C GLU A 131 -14.38 17.93 -8.60
N LEU A 132 -13.31 17.14 -8.72
CA LEU A 132 -11.94 17.66 -8.87
C LEU A 132 -11.80 18.52 -10.13
N LEU A 133 -12.37 18.09 -11.26
CA LEU A 133 -12.36 18.83 -12.53
C LEU A 133 -13.06 20.21 -12.43
N ARG A 134 -13.89 20.43 -11.40
CA ARG A 134 -14.56 21.71 -11.11
C ARG A 134 -13.91 22.49 -9.95
N THR A 135 -12.81 21.99 -9.38
CA THR A 135 -12.15 22.55 -8.19
C THR A 135 -10.77 23.10 -8.54
N SER A 136 -10.72 24.36 -9.04
CA SER A 136 -9.48 24.98 -9.55
C SER A 136 -8.31 24.94 -8.56
N GLU A 137 -8.54 25.23 -7.27
CA GLU A 137 -7.49 25.17 -6.23
C GLU A 137 -6.82 23.79 -6.12
N ALA A 138 -7.58 22.72 -6.31
CA ALA A 138 -7.09 21.36 -6.23
C ALA A 138 -6.36 20.93 -7.52
N LEU A 139 -6.81 21.41 -8.69
CA LEU A 139 -6.08 21.26 -9.96
C LEU A 139 -4.75 22.03 -9.92
N GLU A 140 -4.73 23.27 -9.44
CA GLU A 140 -3.50 24.04 -9.25
C GLU A 140 -2.52 23.36 -8.30
N PHE A 141 -3.00 22.79 -7.19
CA PHE A 141 -2.17 22.04 -6.25
C PHE A 141 -1.50 20.82 -6.92
N LEU A 142 -2.21 20.12 -7.81
CA LEU A 142 -1.69 18.96 -8.53
C LEU A 142 -0.73 19.38 -9.65
N ALA A 143 -1.06 20.42 -10.42
CA ALA A 143 -0.20 20.97 -11.47
C ALA A 143 1.15 21.45 -10.92
N ARG A 144 1.17 22.08 -9.73
CA ARG A 144 2.41 22.47 -9.03
C ARG A 144 3.27 21.28 -8.56
N ARG A 145 2.72 20.06 -8.53
CA ARG A 145 3.44 18.79 -8.32
C ARG A 145 3.62 18.00 -9.62
N GLY A 146 3.51 18.64 -10.79
CA GLY A 146 3.71 18.02 -12.09
C GLY A 146 2.62 17.06 -12.54
N LEU A 147 1.44 17.13 -11.92
CA LEU A 147 0.23 16.40 -12.33
C LEU A 147 -0.77 17.41 -12.94
N PRO A 148 -0.62 17.79 -14.22
CA PRO A 148 -1.55 18.69 -14.90
C PRO A 148 -2.89 17.99 -15.17
N LEU A 149 -3.82 18.68 -15.85
CA LEU A 149 -5.18 18.20 -16.09
C LEU A 149 -5.20 16.82 -16.79
N GLU A 150 -4.31 16.63 -17.76
CA GLU A 150 -4.19 15.40 -18.54
C GLU A 150 -3.78 14.22 -17.65
N ALA A 151 -2.90 14.45 -16.67
CA ALA A 151 -2.55 13.45 -15.67
C ALA A 151 -3.72 13.18 -14.69
N VAL A 152 -4.42 14.23 -14.28
CA VAL A 152 -5.62 14.13 -13.42
C VAL A 152 -6.70 13.25 -14.06
N GLU A 153 -6.94 13.41 -15.36
CA GLU A 153 -7.84 12.60 -16.16
C GLU A 153 -7.33 11.17 -16.35
N ARG A 154 -6.06 11.00 -16.78
CA ARG A 154 -5.41 9.69 -16.97
C ARG A 154 -5.52 8.80 -15.73
N TYR A 155 -5.17 9.33 -14.54
CA TYR A 155 -5.21 8.57 -13.28
C TYR A 155 -6.54 8.66 -12.53
N ARG A 156 -7.55 9.37 -13.07
CA ARG A 156 -8.88 9.56 -12.47
C ARG A 156 -8.81 10.07 -11.03
N LEU A 157 -7.88 10.98 -10.74
CA LEU A 157 -7.77 11.63 -9.43
C LEU A 157 -9.08 12.35 -9.10
N GLY A 158 -9.46 12.39 -7.82
CA GLY A 158 -10.75 12.97 -7.41
C GLY A 158 -10.67 13.85 -6.18
N TRP A 159 -11.75 14.54 -5.86
CA TRP A 159 -11.87 15.37 -4.67
C TRP A 159 -13.18 15.08 -3.93
N LEU A 160 -13.10 14.96 -2.61
CA LEU A 160 -14.26 14.94 -1.72
C LEU A 160 -14.25 16.22 -0.89
N SER A 161 -15.21 17.10 -1.16
CA SER A 161 -15.39 18.38 -0.45
C SER A 161 -15.81 18.22 1.02
N LYS A 162 -16.32 17.04 1.41
CA LYS A 162 -16.75 16.72 2.78
C LYS A 162 -16.60 15.22 3.10
N ASP A 163 -16.56 14.91 4.39
CA ASP A 163 -16.57 13.54 4.89
C ASP A 163 -17.83 12.79 4.44
N VAL A 164 -17.65 11.54 4.00
CA VAL A 164 -18.69 10.66 3.47
C VAL A 164 -18.88 9.49 4.43
N TYR A 165 -20.12 9.28 4.85
CA TYR A 165 -20.53 8.14 5.70
C TYR A 165 -21.46 7.21 4.92
N ARG A 166 -21.19 5.90 4.94
CA ARG A 166 -21.96 4.87 4.23
C ARG A 166 -22.21 3.64 5.10
N GLU A 167 -23.23 2.86 4.76
CA GLU A 167 -23.44 1.56 5.40
C GLU A 167 -22.40 0.55 4.92
N ARG A 168 -21.83 -0.21 5.85
CA ARG A 168 -20.72 -1.14 5.58
C ARG A 168 -21.15 -2.32 4.71
N SER A 169 -22.32 -2.89 4.99
CA SER A 169 -22.91 -3.98 4.21
C SER A 169 -23.15 -3.61 2.73
N ALA A 170 -23.51 -2.35 2.45
CA ALA A 170 -23.70 -1.84 1.08
C ALA A 170 -22.40 -1.80 0.26
N TRP A 171 -21.23 -1.80 0.93
CA TRP A 171 -19.89 -1.89 0.34
C TRP A 171 -19.29 -3.31 0.44
N GLY A 172 -20.09 -4.31 0.82
CA GLY A 172 -19.61 -5.68 1.01
C GLY A 172 -18.66 -5.85 2.21
N LEU A 173 -18.70 -4.94 3.19
CA LEU A 173 -17.84 -4.98 4.38
C LEU A 173 -18.56 -5.63 5.56
N PRO A 174 -17.84 -6.33 6.45
CA PRO A 174 -18.42 -6.89 7.67
C PRO A 174 -18.98 -5.79 8.57
N HIS A 175 -20.06 -6.09 9.29
CA HIS A 175 -20.61 -5.22 10.32
C HIS A 175 -19.58 -5.02 11.45
N GLU A 176 -19.45 -3.79 11.91
CA GLU A 176 -18.67 -3.46 13.11
C GLU A 176 -19.57 -2.70 14.08
N MET A 177 -19.44 -2.97 15.37
CA MET A 177 -20.16 -2.27 16.44
C MET A 177 -19.21 -1.32 17.17
N ASN A 178 -19.70 -0.16 17.59
CA ASN A 178 -18.91 0.76 18.41
C ASN A 178 -18.91 0.25 19.87
N PRO A 179 -17.77 -0.15 20.44
CA PRO A 179 -17.73 -0.77 21.78
C PRO A 179 -18.16 0.19 22.90
N ARG A 180 -18.10 1.51 22.68
CA ARG A 180 -18.52 2.52 23.68
C ARG A 180 -20.01 2.84 23.61
N THR A 181 -20.65 2.69 22.45
CA THR A 181 -22.04 3.17 22.24
C THR A 181 -23.03 2.08 21.81
N GLY A 182 -22.57 0.86 21.54
CA GLY A 182 -23.42 -0.25 21.09
C GLY A 182 -24.05 -0.06 19.71
N LYS A 183 -23.76 1.04 18.99
CA LYS A 183 -24.34 1.34 17.67
C LYS A 183 -23.47 0.80 16.53
N PRO A 184 -24.05 0.41 15.37
CA PRO A 184 -23.30 0.05 14.18
C PRO A 184 -22.36 1.19 13.73
N ARG A 185 -21.11 0.84 13.39
CA ARG A 185 -20.15 1.77 12.79
C ARG A 185 -20.43 1.89 11.29
N LYS A 186 -20.64 3.11 10.82
CA LYS A 186 -20.65 3.42 9.38
C LYS A 186 -19.23 3.33 8.81
N LEU A 187 -19.13 3.02 7.52
CA LEU A 187 -17.93 3.26 6.72
C LEU A 187 -17.71 4.77 6.66
N TRP A 188 -16.56 5.23 7.15
CA TRP A 188 -16.14 6.63 7.08
C TRP A 188 -15.06 6.79 6.02
N ILE A 189 -15.23 7.79 5.16
CA ILE A 189 -14.30 8.19 4.12
C ILE A 189 -14.10 9.71 4.29
N PRO A 190 -12.88 10.21 4.53
CA PRO A 190 -12.66 11.62 4.81
C PRO A 190 -12.82 12.51 3.56
N ALA A 191 -12.99 13.81 3.80
CA ALA A 191 -12.74 14.85 2.80
C ALA A 191 -11.27 14.89 2.37
N GLY A 192 -11.03 15.27 1.11
CA GLY A 192 -9.71 15.49 0.53
C GLY A 192 -9.53 14.86 -0.86
N LEU A 193 -8.27 14.78 -1.29
CA LEU A 193 -7.87 14.26 -2.59
C LEU A 193 -7.98 12.72 -2.60
N VAL A 194 -8.84 12.21 -3.47
CA VAL A 194 -9.05 10.79 -3.75
C VAL A 194 -8.00 10.33 -4.76
N ILE A 195 -7.25 9.30 -4.38
CA ILE A 195 -6.19 8.67 -5.16
C ILE A 195 -6.63 7.21 -5.38
N PRO A 196 -7.24 6.90 -6.53
CA PRO A 196 -7.52 5.52 -6.90
C PRO A 196 -6.23 4.81 -7.34
N ILE A 197 -6.23 3.49 -7.22
CA ILE A 197 -5.18 2.59 -7.72
C ILE A 197 -5.87 1.51 -8.54
N PHE A 198 -5.47 1.37 -9.79
CA PHE A 198 -6.02 0.37 -10.71
C PHE A 198 -4.99 -0.74 -10.96
N HIS A 199 -5.46 -1.98 -11.05
CA HIS A 199 -4.73 -3.15 -11.57
C HIS A 199 -5.55 -3.73 -12.70
N ASP A 200 -4.95 -3.95 -13.87
CA ASP A 200 -5.63 -4.43 -15.10
C ASP A 200 -6.93 -3.66 -15.42
N GLY A 201 -6.88 -2.33 -15.28
CA GLY A 201 -8.01 -1.42 -15.46
C GLY A 201 -9.10 -1.49 -14.37
N GLN A 202 -8.99 -2.41 -13.41
CA GLN A 202 -9.93 -2.62 -12.32
C GLN A 202 -9.52 -1.85 -11.06
N LEU A 203 -10.48 -1.20 -10.39
CA LEU A 203 -10.20 -0.44 -9.17
C LEU A 203 -9.83 -1.37 -8.00
N HIS A 204 -8.59 -1.25 -7.51
CA HIS A 204 -8.03 -2.09 -6.46
C HIS A 204 -8.06 -1.43 -5.08
N ARG A 205 -7.59 -0.18 -5.01
CA ARG A 205 -7.50 0.60 -3.76
C ARG A 205 -7.99 2.01 -3.99
N VAL A 206 -8.55 2.61 -2.94
CA VAL A 206 -8.74 4.05 -2.84
C VAL A 206 -8.04 4.55 -1.58
N ARG A 207 -7.11 5.50 -1.75
CA ARG A 207 -6.56 6.32 -0.67
C ARG A 207 -7.18 7.71 -0.73
N VAL A 208 -7.33 8.36 0.42
CA VAL A 208 -7.73 9.77 0.50
C VAL A 208 -6.68 10.56 1.28
N ARG A 209 -6.11 11.58 0.64
CA ARG A 209 -5.16 12.52 1.23
C ARG A 209 -5.91 13.74 1.78
N ARG A 210 -5.93 13.86 3.10
CA ARG A 210 -6.58 14.96 3.83
C ARG A 210 -5.71 16.23 3.72
N PRO A 211 -6.28 17.40 3.35
CA PRO A 211 -5.50 18.63 3.23
C PRO A 211 -5.02 19.18 4.57
N LYS A 212 -5.84 19.08 5.63
CA LYS A 212 -5.52 19.53 6.99
C LYS A 212 -5.82 18.41 8.01
N PRO A 213 -4.89 17.48 8.27
CA PRO A 213 -5.03 16.53 9.37
C PRO A 213 -4.89 17.26 10.71
N GLY A 214 -5.84 17.06 11.62
CA GLY A 214 -5.72 17.55 13.00
C GLY A 214 -4.70 16.75 13.81
N PRO A 215 -4.12 17.32 14.89
CA PRO A 215 -3.09 16.65 15.70
C PRO A 215 -3.61 15.37 16.38
N PHE A 216 -4.89 15.37 16.76
CA PHE A 216 -5.58 14.21 17.30
C PHE A 216 -6.62 13.72 16.30
N GLY A 217 -6.21 12.81 15.41
CA GLY A 217 -7.12 12.25 14.40
C GLY A 217 -6.44 11.31 13.41
N PRO A 218 -7.19 10.78 12.43
CA PRO A 218 -6.66 9.89 11.40
C PRO A 218 -5.59 10.56 10.54
N LYS A 219 -4.61 9.76 10.10
CA LYS A 219 -3.39 10.22 9.39
C LYS A 219 -3.70 11.05 8.13
N LYS A 220 -2.69 11.80 7.66
CA LYS A 220 -2.71 12.60 6.42
C LYS A 220 -3.24 11.80 5.21
N TYR A 221 -2.92 10.51 5.12
CA TYR A 221 -3.50 9.59 4.16
C TYR A 221 -4.34 8.52 4.88
N CYS A 222 -5.59 8.34 4.45
CA CYS A 222 -6.48 7.29 4.91
C CYS A 222 -6.70 6.27 3.78
N TRP A 223 -6.63 4.98 4.10
CA TRP A 223 -7.10 3.92 3.19
C TRP A 223 -8.61 3.76 3.37
N VAL A 224 -9.36 3.61 2.27
CA VAL A 224 -10.79 3.25 2.35
C VAL A 224 -10.90 1.77 2.74
N PRO A 225 -11.53 1.43 3.89
CA PRO A 225 -11.71 0.03 4.31
C PRO A 225 -12.36 -0.82 3.21
N GLY A 226 -11.82 -2.01 2.98
CA GLY A 226 -12.20 -2.90 1.87
C GLY A 226 -11.28 -2.85 0.65
N SER A 227 -10.43 -1.83 0.55
CA SER A 227 -9.38 -1.77 -0.48
C SER A 227 -8.48 -3.00 -0.47
N GLY A 228 -7.97 -3.35 -1.65
CA GLY A 228 -6.95 -4.36 -1.82
C GLY A 228 -5.56 -3.97 -1.29
N SER A 229 -4.72 -4.97 -1.05
CA SER A 229 -3.39 -4.80 -0.43
C SER A 229 -2.22 -4.67 -1.41
N GLY A 230 -2.44 -4.84 -2.72
CA GLY A 230 -1.38 -4.77 -3.73
C GLY A 230 -0.72 -3.38 -3.88
N THR A 231 0.49 -3.38 -4.43
CA THR A 231 1.33 -2.21 -4.66
C THR A 231 0.82 -1.42 -5.86
N MET A 232 0.94 -0.09 -5.88
CA MET A 232 0.73 0.64 -7.12
C MET A 232 1.86 0.30 -8.08
N VAL A 233 1.54 -0.19 -9.27
CA VAL A 233 2.46 -0.35 -10.40
C VAL A 233 1.81 0.29 -11.60
N LEU A 234 2.48 1.28 -12.17
CA LEU A 234 2.10 1.93 -13.42
C LEU A 234 3.03 1.44 -14.52
N SER A 235 2.49 1.31 -15.74
CA SER A 235 3.19 0.75 -16.91
C SER A 235 3.92 -0.57 -16.63
N PRO A 236 3.22 -1.64 -16.16
CA PRO A 236 3.85 -2.89 -15.72
C PRO A 236 4.55 -3.69 -16.84
N GLY A 237 4.31 -3.35 -18.11
CA GLY A 237 5.05 -3.90 -19.26
C GLY A 237 6.38 -3.18 -19.55
N ALA A 238 6.69 -2.10 -18.84
CA ALA A 238 7.96 -1.40 -18.98
C ALA A 238 9.14 -2.28 -18.56
N ARG A 239 10.30 -2.03 -19.16
CA ARG A 239 11.51 -2.82 -18.90
C ARG A 239 12.40 -2.22 -17.79
N ALA A 240 12.07 -1.04 -17.30
CA ALA A 240 12.72 -0.38 -16.17
C ALA A 240 11.67 0.25 -15.28
N PHE A 241 11.98 0.37 -14.00
CA PHE A 241 11.06 0.89 -13.00
C PHE A 241 11.68 1.94 -12.09
N VAL A 242 10.90 2.92 -11.66
CA VAL A 242 11.26 3.84 -10.57
C VAL A 242 10.38 3.60 -9.35
N ALA A 243 11.01 3.33 -8.20
CA ALA A 243 10.32 2.99 -6.95
C ALA A 243 10.32 4.18 -5.97
N VAL A 244 9.13 4.67 -5.63
CA VAL A 244 8.94 5.87 -4.77
C VAL A 244 7.94 5.58 -3.63
N GLU A 245 7.94 6.43 -2.60
CA GLU A 245 7.07 6.20 -1.43
C GLU A 245 5.60 6.51 -1.73
N ALA A 246 5.28 7.67 -2.30
CA ALA A 246 3.89 8.12 -2.45
C ALA A 246 3.32 7.84 -3.84
N GLU A 247 2.03 7.51 -3.88
CA GLU A 247 1.32 7.20 -5.12
C GLU A 247 1.25 8.38 -6.10
N LEU A 248 1.21 9.63 -5.63
CA LEU A 248 1.23 10.81 -6.50
C LEU A 248 2.57 11.00 -7.21
N ASP A 249 3.67 10.64 -6.54
CA ASP A 249 5.01 10.78 -7.11
C ASP A 249 5.27 9.66 -8.13
N ALA A 250 4.66 8.47 -7.92
CA ALA A 250 4.66 7.41 -8.92
C ALA A 250 3.87 7.82 -10.18
N MET A 251 2.69 8.43 -10.01
CA MET A 251 1.92 9.00 -11.13
C MET A 251 2.70 10.10 -11.87
N LEU A 252 3.43 10.95 -11.15
CA LEU A 252 4.29 11.98 -11.75
C LEU A 252 5.41 11.37 -12.60
N CYS A 253 6.10 10.36 -12.07
CA CYS A 253 7.15 9.66 -12.81
C CYS A 253 6.61 9.01 -14.10
N ASP A 254 5.55 8.19 -13.99
CA ASP A 254 4.89 7.51 -15.12
C ASP A 254 4.40 8.50 -16.19
N PHE A 255 3.80 9.63 -15.75
CA PHE A 255 3.34 10.68 -16.65
C PHE A 255 4.51 11.38 -17.37
N ALA A 256 5.60 11.67 -16.66
CA ALA A 256 6.78 12.31 -17.22
C ALA A 256 7.53 11.43 -18.23
N THR A 257 7.41 10.09 -18.14
CA THR A 257 8.08 9.14 -19.04
C THR A 257 7.17 8.52 -20.11
N GLY A 258 5.87 8.81 -20.13
CA GLY A 258 4.98 8.39 -21.23
C GLY A 258 4.96 6.88 -21.48
N ASP A 259 4.97 6.09 -20.40
CA ASP A 259 4.95 4.61 -20.38
C ASP A 259 6.30 3.91 -20.69
N ASP A 260 7.36 4.64 -21.09
CA ASP A 260 8.70 4.07 -21.33
C ASP A 260 9.33 3.43 -20.07
N VAL A 261 8.99 3.98 -18.90
CA VAL A 261 9.47 3.56 -17.58
C VAL A 261 8.27 3.39 -16.66
N GLY A 262 8.19 2.25 -15.98
CA GLY A 262 7.14 1.98 -15.01
C GLY A 262 7.42 2.64 -13.67
N ALA A 263 6.37 2.89 -12.88
CA ALA A 263 6.52 3.55 -11.58
C ALA A 263 5.80 2.79 -10.47
N LEU A 264 6.42 2.73 -9.29
CA LEU A 264 5.85 2.06 -8.11
C LEU A 264 5.60 3.04 -6.98
N GLY A 265 4.36 3.04 -6.48
CA GLY A 265 3.97 3.71 -5.24
C GLY A 265 3.83 2.70 -4.10
N LEU A 266 4.84 2.62 -3.23
CA LEU A 266 4.85 1.65 -2.11
C LEU A 266 3.86 2.01 -0.99
N GLY A 267 3.53 3.30 -0.86
CA GLY A 267 2.66 3.85 0.17
C GLY A 267 3.29 4.00 1.56
N THR A 268 4.44 3.37 1.79
CA THR A 268 5.39 3.60 2.89
C THR A 268 6.77 3.04 2.55
N ILE A 269 7.88 3.69 2.96
CA ILE A 269 9.26 3.22 2.66
C ILE A 269 9.55 1.77 3.06
N SER A 270 8.87 1.23 4.08
CA SER A 270 9.12 -0.14 4.58
C SER A 270 8.16 -1.19 4.03
N ALA A 271 7.27 -0.84 3.10
CA ALA A 271 6.47 -1.82 2.39
C ALA A 271 7.35 -2.62 1.43
N LYS A 272 6.99 -3.88 1.22
CA LYS A 272 7.61 -4.76 0.23
C LYS A 272 6.60 -5.07 -0.88
N PRO A 273 7.05 -5.27 -2.12
CA PRO A 273 6.23 -5.78 -3.21
C PRO A 273 5.41 -7.02 -2.82
N ASP A 274 4.16 -7.09 -3.26
CA ASP A 274 3.40 -8.33 -3.32
C ASP A 274 3.96 -9.30 -4.39
N ALA A 275 3.46 -10.55 -4.42
CA ALA A 275 3.94 -11.59 -5.32
C ALA A 275 3.92 -11.22 -6.80
N TRP A 276 2.89 -10.51 -7.27
CA TRP A 276 2.80 -10.06 -8.66
C TRP A 276 3.80 -8.94 -8.93
N THR A 277 3.84 -7.92 -8.06
CA THR A 277 4.79 -6.79 -8.18
C THR A 277 6.24 -7.28 -8.11
N HIS A 278 6.55 -8.26 -7.26
CA HIS A 278 7.86 -8.89 -7.21
C HIS A 278 8.21 -9.61 -8.52
N GLY A 279 7.26 -10.32 -9.13
CA GLY A 279 7.44 -10.97 -10.42
C GLY A 279 7.77 -9.97 -11.55
N VAL A 280 7.06 -8.85 -11.61
CA VAL A 280 7.33 -7.75 -12.57
C VAL A 280 8.73 -7.17 -12.35
N LEU A 281 9.08 -6.83 -11.11
CA LEU A 281 10.38 -6.25 -10.78
C LEU A 281 11.54 -7.19 -11.09
N SER A 282 11.43 -8.48 -10.73
CA SER A 282 12.47 -9.50 -10.98
C SER A 282 12.73 -9.80 -12.46
N GLN A 283 11.87 -9.33 -13.38
CA GLN A 283 12.04 -9.44 -14.83
C GLN A 283 12.50 -8.12 -15.49
N SER A 284 12.64 -7.04 -14.71
CA SER A 284 13.08 -5.74 -15.20
C SER A 284 14.60 -5.70 -15.45
N LEU A 285 15.06 -4.75 -16.26
CA LEU A 285 16.48 -4.49 -16.50
C LEU A 285 17.13 -3.64 -15.40
N THR A 286 16.35 -2.75 -14.77
CA THR A 286 16.83 -1.87 -13.70
C THR A 286 15.66 -1.37 -12.85
N ILE A 287 15.93 -1.17 -11.56
CA ILE A 287 15.01 -0.54 -10.62
C ILE A 287 15.70 0.69 -10.01
N LEU A 288 15.27 1.87 -10.42
CA LEU A 288 15.68 3.15 -9.85
C LEU A 288 15.00 3.32 -8.48
N ASN A 289 15.71 2.95 -7.42
CA ASN A 289 15.23 3.09 -6.05
C ASN A 289 15.31 4.56 -5.61
N ALA A 290 14.22 5.28 -5.81
CA ALA A 290 14.02 6.69 -5.52
C ALA A 290 13.24 6.94 -4.21
N LEU A 291 13.25 5.97 -3.28
CA LEU A 291 12.60 6.12 -1.98
C LEU A 291 13.20 7.30 -1.20
N ASP A 292 12.33 8.08 -0.54
CA ASP A 292 12.74 9.17 0.32
C ASP A 292 13.39 8.60 1.59
N PHE A 293 14.65 8.96 1.79
CA PHE A 293 15.40 8.62 2.99
C PHE A 293 15.88 9.91 3.66
N GLU A 294 14.93 10.71 4.15
CA GLU A 294 15.19 11.94 4.92
C GLU A 294 16.32 11.73 5.96
N SER A 295 17.30 12.64 5.97
CA SER A 295 18.29 12.73 7.03
C SER A 295 17.61 13.21 8.32
N PHE A 296 17.24 12.29 9.22
CA PHE A 296 16.55 12.66 10.45
C PHE A 296 17.49 13.39 11.43
N VAL A 297 17.25 14.68 11.61
CA VAL A 297 17.87 15.50 12.66
C VAL A 297 16.97 15.44 13.91
N PRO A 298 17.51 15.15 15.12
CA PRO A 298 16.74 15.22 16.35
C PRO A 298 16.09 16.58 16.55
N THR A 299 14.83 16.62 16.98
CA THR A 299 14.08 17.86 17.24
C THR A 299 14.60 18.64 18.44
N ASP A 300 15.30 17.95 19.34
CA ASP A 300 15.90 18.46 20.56
C ASP A 300 17.06 17.53 20.99
N SER A 301 17.79 17.93 22.03
CA SER A 301 18.91 17.16 22.58
C SER A 301 18.50 16.07 23.58
N SER A 302 17.22 15.72 23.72
CA SER A 302 16.79 14.66 24.64
C SER A 302 17.25 13.29 24.17
N GLU A 303 17.57 12.41 25.12
CA GLU A 303 17.89 10.99 24.86
C GLU A 303 16.79 10.30 24.05
N LYS A 304 15.52 10.68 24.27
CA LYS A 304 14.37 10.17 23.52
C LYS A 304 14.40 10.56 22.04
N ALA A 305 14.67 11.83 21.73
CA ALA A 305 14.77 12.31 20.34
C ALA A 305 15.97 11.69 19.62
N GLN A 306 17.10 11.54 20.31
CA GLN A 306 18.30 10.85 19.79
C GLN A 306 18.02 9.36 19.52
N LEU A 307 17.38 8.64 20.46
CA LEU A 307 17.03 7.23 20.28
C LEU A 307 16.01 7.02 19.14
N GLU A 308 15.08 7.95 18.94
CA GLU A 308 14.17 7.92 17.79
C GLU A 308 14.92 8.15 16.47
N ALA A 309 15.88 9.09 16.44
CA ALA A 309 16.75 9.33 15.29
C ALA A 309 17.51 8.07 14.86
N GLU A 310 18.22 7.45 15.81
CA GLU A 310 18.97 6.23 15.52
C GLU A 310 18.07 5.07 15.06
N ARG A 311 16.82 5.00 15.54
CA ARG A 311 15.85 3.98 15.10
C ARG A 311 15.44 4.21 13.64
N LYS A 312 15.15 5.46 13.25
CA LYS A 312 14.80 5.82 11.86
C LYS A 312 15.96 5.57 10.90
N VAL A 313 17.17 6.01 11.24
CA VAL A 313 18.39 5.76 10.43
C VAL A 313 18.66 4.26 10.28
N ARG A 314 18.52 3.46 11.36
CA ARG A 314 18.66 2.00 11.29
C ARG A 314 17.55 1.35 10.45
N GLN A 315 16.34 1.90 10.42
CA GLN A 315 15.25 1.43 9.57
C GLN A 315 15.51 1.72 8.09
N GLN A 316 15.86 2.96 7.73
CA GLN A 316 16.17 3.37 6.36
C GLN A 316 17.31 2.54 5.76
N ARG A 317 18.41 2.33 6.52
CA ARG A 317 19.51 1.45 6.09
C ARG A 317 19.01 0.04 5.78
N ARG A 318 18.25 -0.59 6.69
CA ARG A 318 17.67 -1.93 6.45
C ARG A 318 16.75 -1.99 5.23
N VAL A 319 15.97 -0.94 4.95
CA VAL A 319 15.13 -0.87 3.75
C VAL A 319 16.01 -0.81 2.50
N ARG A 320 16.97 0.12 2.44
CA ARG A 320 17.92 0.25 1.33
C ARG A 320 18.66 -1.06 1.06
N ASP A 321 19.26 -1.63 2.09
CA ASP A 321 20.05 -2.85 2.01
C ASP A 321 19.18 -4.04 1.55
N TRP A 322 17.90 -4.10 1.98
CA TRP A 322 16.97 -5.12 1.51
C TRP A 322 16.67 -5.02 0.01
N TRP A 323 16.50 -3.82 -0.55
CA TRP A 323 16.29 -3.64 -1.99
C TRP A 323 17.51 -4.13 -2.79
N GLN A 324 18.72 -3.72 -2.39
CA GLN A 324 19.98 -4.12 -3.05
C GLN A 324 20.29 -5.62 -2.94
N VAL A 325 19.87 -6.28 -1.87
CA VAL A 325 20.04 -7.74 -1.69
C VAL A 325 18.94 -8.55 -2.38
N THR A 326 17.75 -7.99 -2.58
CA THR A 326 16.62 -8.69 -3.22
C THR A 326 16.65 -8.56 -4.74
N TYR A 327 17.14 -7.43 -5.25
CA TYR A 327 17.27 -7.14 -6.67
C TYR A 327 18.69 -6.61 -6.91
N ASP A 328 19.52 -7.40 -7.58
CA ASP A 328 20.90 -7.06 -7.94
C ASP A 328 20.99 -5.87 -8.91
N HIS A 329 19.96 -5.68 -9.72
CA HIS A 329 19.74 -4.57 -10.64
C HIS A 329 18.96 -3.38 -10.03
N ALA A 330 18.81 -3.31 -8.70
CA ALA A 330 18.25 -2.13 -8.03
C ALA A 330 19.31 -1.11 -7.65
N GLU A 331 19.33 0.02 -8.36
CA GLU A 331 20.27 1.12 -8.14
C GLU A 331 19.67 2.20 -7.24
N ARG A 332 20.48 2.80 -6.37
CA ARG A 332 20.02 3.91 -5.51
C ARG A 332 19.99 5.20 -6.33
N TRP A 333 18.78 5.65 -6.65
CA TRP A 333 18.54 6.81 -7.51
C TRP A 333 17.67 7.88 -6.82
N PRO A 334 18.22 8.66 -5.85
CA PRO A 334 17.48 9.77 -5.24
C PRO A 334 17.18 10.88 -6.27
N VAL A 335 16.17 11.71 -5.96
CA VAL A 335 16.01 13.00 -6.65
C VAL A 335 17.22 13.90 -6.37
N PRO A 336 17.66 14.73 -7.33
CA PRO A 336 18.86 15.57 -7.17
C PRO A 336 18.63 16.75 -6.23
N GLU A 337 17.39 17.24 -6.16
CA GLU A 337 16.95 18.34 -5.31
C GLU A 337 15.64 17.98 -4.60
N ALA A 338 15.39 18.60 -3.45
CA ALA A 338 14.30 18.26 -2.52
C ALA A 338 14.33 16.78 -2.06
N LYS A 339 13.21 16.29 -1.50
CA LYS A 339 13.11 14.94 -0.91
C LYS A 339 12.36 13.91 -1.77
N ASP A 340 11.36 14.38 -2.51
CA ASP A 340 10.45 13.55 -3.32
C ASP A 340 10.27 14.15 -4.72
N PRO A 341 9.92 13.34 -5.75
CA PRO A 341 9.76 13.82 -7.12
C PRO A 341 8.78 14.99 -7.28
N GLY A 342 7.71 15.05 -6.49
CA GLY A 342 6.75 16.14 -6.56
C GLY A 342 7.28 17.47 -5.99
N GLU A 343 8.21 17.43 -5.03
CA GLU A 343 8.95 18.61 -4.56
C GLU A 343 10.12 18.96 -5.49
N ALA A 344 10.80 17.97 -6.08
CA ALA A 344 11.83 18.20 -7.09
C ALA A 344 11.27 18.89 -8.34
N PHE A 345 10.10 18.44 -8.84
CA PHE A 345 9.38 19.11 -9.92
C PHE A 345 9.02 20.55 -9.56
N ALA A 346 8.54 20.78 -8.33
CA ALA A 346 8.21 22.13 -7.86
C ALA A 346 9.43 23.06 -7.73
N ALA A 347 10.63 22.50 -7.58
CA ALA A 347 11.91 23.22 -7.64
C ALA A 347 12.42 23.46 -9.08
N GLY A 348 11.77 22.88 -10.10
CA GLY A 348 12.14 23.02 -11.52
C GLY A 348 12.93 21.85 -12.10
N VAL A 349 13.08 20.74 -11.38
CA VAL A 349 13.77 19.54 -11.90
C VAL A 349 12.92 18.86 -12.97
N SER A 350 13.53 18.60 -14.14
CA SER A 350 12.94 17.75 -15.18
C SER A 350 12.94 16.29 -14.71
N ILE A 351 11.78 15.81 -14.28
CA ILE A 351 11.59 14.43 -13.79
C ILE A 351 11.89 13.40 -14.90
N ALA A 352 11.52 13.71 -16.15
CA ALA A 352 11.81 12.85 -17.29
C ALA A 352 13.32 12.67 -17.52
N ASP A 353 14.09 13.77 -17.46
CA ASP A 353 15.54 13.72 -17.68
C ASP A 353 16.29 13.11 -16.49
N TRP A 354 15.82 13.36 -15.26
CA TRP A 354 16.33 12.71 -14.05
C TRP A 354 16.15 11.18 -14.09
N ILE A 355 14.98 10.69 -14.54
CA ILE A 355 14.75 9.25 -14.70
C ILE A 355 15.65 8.71 -15.81
N LYS A 356 15.68 9.35 -16.99
CA LYS A 356 16.50 8.92 -18.14
C LYS A 356 17.99 8.85 -17.81
N ALA A 357 18.51 9.77 -16.98
CA ALA A 357 19.90 9.76 -16.55
C ALA A 357 20.30 8.53 -15.70
N GLY A 358 19.33 7.83 -15.10
CA GLY A 358 19.55 6.57 -14.38
C GLY A 358 19.36 5.32 -15.24
N LEU A 359 18.81 5.43 -16.45
CA LEU A 359 18.55 4.26 -17.30
C LEU A 359 19.84 3.72 -17.92
N PRO A 360 19.99 2.38 -18.05
CA PRO A 360 21.13 1.80 -18.73
C PRO A 360 21.16 2.23 -20.21
N PRO A 361 22.34 2.46 -20.82
CA PRO A 361 22.45 3.00 -22.17
C PRO A 361 21.62 2.27 -23.24
N VAL A 362 21.44 0.95 -23.09
CA VAL A 362 20.62 0.12 -23.99
C VAL A 362 19.16 0.56 -24.11
N MET A 363 18.64 1.31 -23.15
CA MET A 363 17.27 1.88 -23.17
C MET A 363 17.21 3.29 -23.78
N LEU A 364 18.35 3.99 -23.81
CA LEU A 364 18.46 5.33 -24.40
C LEU A 364 18.80 5.27 -25.90
N MET A 365 19.17 4.09 -26.41
CA MET A 365 19.37 3.88 -27.84
C MET A 365 18.01 3.76 -28.55
N PRO A 366 17.77 4.51 -29.66
CA PRO A 366 16.60 4.25 -30.49
C PRO A 366 16.65 2.83 -31.04
N ALA A 367 15.52 2.12 -31.01
CA ALA A 367 15.44 0.74 -31.47
C ALA A 367 16.01 0.62 -32.88
N ALA A 368 17.06 -0.20 -33.04
CA ALA A 368 17.67 -0.42 -34.34
C ALA A 368 16.61 -0.96 -35.32
N PRO A 369 16.50 -0.42 -36.55
CA PRO A 369 15.51 -0.88 -37.51
C PRO A 369 15.75 -2.37 -37.79
N VAL A 370 14.75 -3.19 -37.50
CA VAL A 370 14.80 -4.65 -37.67
C VAL A 370 15.05 -4.95 -39.14
N ARG A 371 16.29 -5.27 -39.50
CA ARG A 371 16.64 -5.71 -40.85
C ARG A 371 16.06 -7.11 -41.05
N PRO A 372 15.20 -7.34 -42.06
CA PRO A 372 14.73 -8.68 -42.36
C PRO A 372 15.92 -9.57 -42.73
N ALA A 373 16.04 -10.71 -42.07
CA ALA A 373 17.08 -11.69 -42.35
C ALA A 373 16.88 -12.28 -43.76
N LYS A 374 17.97 -12.39 -44.54
CA LYS A 374 17.92 -13.03 -45.86
C LYS A 374 17.67 -14.54 -45.69
N PRO A 375 16.76 -15.16 -46.47
CA PRO A 375 16.60 -16.60 -46.47
C PRO A 375 17.84 -17.30 -47.04
N GLN A 376 18.27 -18.40 -46.42
CA GLN A 376 19.29 -19.32 -46.94
C GLN A 376 18.62 -20.54 -47.61
N PRO A 377 19.26 -21.15 -48.63
CA PRO A 377 18.67 -22.25 -49.38
C PRO A 377 18.84 -23.61 -48.68
N THR A 378 17.81 -24.45 -48.77
CA THR A 378 17.80 -25.85 -48.28
C THR A 378 18.39 -26.84 -49.30
N PRO A 379 19.21 -27.82 -48.85
CA PRO A 379 19.55 -29.00 -49.65
C PRO A 379 18.57 -30.16 -49.41
N GLU A 380 18.21 -30.89 -50.47
CA GLU A 380 17.47 -32.16 -50.42
C GLU A 380 18.42 -33.34 -50.15
N VAL A 381 18.03 -34.33 -49.33
CA VAL A 381 18.24 -35.79 -49.58
C VAL A 381 17.17 -36.63 -48.88
N SER A 382 16.72 -37.65 -49.59
CA SER A 382 15.79 -38.76 -49.32
C SER A 382 15.90 -39.53 -47.98
N ALA A 383 14.76 -40.05 -47.52
CA ALA A 383 14.58 -41.15 -46.54
C ALA A 383 14.63 -42.54 -47.26
N PRO A 384 14.53 -43.74 -46.62
CA PRO A 384 13.89 -44.11 -45.32
C PRO A 384 14.76 -45.10 -44.46
N ALA A 385 14.33 -45.87 -43.43
CA ALA A 385 13.05 -46.04 -42.69
C ALA A 385 13.29 -46.67 -41.28
N LEU A 386 12.43 -46.32 -40.29
CA LEU A 386 12.06 -47.06 -39.05
C LEU A 386 13.17 -47.49 -38.03
N ALA A 387 12.94 -47.49 -36.70
CA ALA A 387 11.72 -47.27 -35.90
C ALA A 387 12.00 -46.49 -34.57
N SER A 388 10.93 -45.97 -33.96
CA SER A 388 10.90 -44.97 -32.88
C SER A 388 11.26 -45.47 -31.47
N PRO A 389 11.43 -44.54 -30.51
CA PRO A 389 10.40 -44.39 -29.48
C PRO A 389 9.67 -43.04 -29.54
N GLU A 390 8.43 -43.02 -29.04
CA GLU A 390 7.42 -41.99 -29.33
C GLU A 390 7.58 -40.70 -28.50
N SER A 391 7.63 -39.56 -29.18
CA SER A 391 7.44 -38.22 -28.59
C SER A 391 6.01 -37.72 -28.84
N LYS A 392 5.27 -37.39 -27.78
CA LYS A 392 3.88 -36.93 -27.89
C LYS A 392 3.77 -35.43 -28.15
N GLN A 393 3.52 -35.06 -29.41
CA GLN A 393 2.77 -33.88 -29.91
C GLN A 393 2.58 -34.11 -31.43
N PRO A 394 1.45 -33.76 -32.09
CA PRO A 394 0.75 -32.49 -31.92
C PRO A 394 -0.82 -32.54 -32.07
N GLU A 395 -1.52 -33.47 -31.42
CA GLU A 395 -2.99 -33.63 -31.62
C GLU A 395 -3.88 -32.52 -31.03
N GLN A 396 -3.36 -31.70 -30.10
CA GLN A 396 -4.14 -30.64 -29.45
C GLN A 396 -4.35 -29.40 -30.34
N LYS A 397 -3.41 -29.11 -31.26
CA LYS A 397 -3.43 -27.89 -32.09
C LYS A 397 -4.60 -27.82 -33.06
N THR A 398 -5.12 -28.97 -33.49
CA THR A 398 -6.23 -29.08 -34.44
C THR A 398 -7.59 -29.25 -33.76
N THR A 399 -7.63 -29.74 -32.51
CA THR A 399 -8.89 -30.07 -31.83
C THR A 399 -9.59 -28.87 -31.20
N SER A 400 -8.87 -27.95 -30.54
CA SER A 400 -9.48 -26.73 -29.96
C SER A 400 -10.02 -25.79 -31.04
N LEU A 401 -9.26 -25.57 -32.12
CA LEU A 401 -9.64 -24.67 -33.21
C LEU A 401 -10.83 -25.23 -34.01
N ALA A 402 -10.86 -26.53 -34.32
CA ALA A 402 -12.02 -27.18 -34.94
C ALA A 402 -13.25 -27.21 -34.01
N ALA A 403 -13.05 -27.33 -32.69
CA ALA A 403 -14.14 -27.23 -31.71
C ALA A 403 -14.73 -25.81 -31.65
N LEU A 404 -13.90 -24.77 -31.79
CA LEU A 404 -14.37 -23.39 -31.90
C LEU A 404 -15.10 -23.15 -33.23
N GLU A 405 -14.55 -23.61 -34.36
CA GLU A 405 -15.21 -23.48 -35.68
C GLU A 405 -16.61 -24.10 -35.66
N ARG A 406 -16.72 -25.34 -35.16
CA ARG A 406 -18.02 -26.02 -35.02
C ARG A 406 -18.97 -25.25 -34.11
N LEU A 407 -18.49 -24.74 -32.97
CA LEU A 407 -19.32 -24.00 -32.03
C LEU A 407 -19.83 -22.68 -32.63
N LEU A 408 -19.02 -21.94 -33.38
CA LEU A 408 -19.45 -20.75 -34.11
C LEU A 408 -20.46 -21.11 -35.22
N ARG A 409 -20.24 -22.22 -35.95
CA ARG A 409 -21.13 -22.67 -37.05
C ARG A 409 -22.48 -23.17 -36.54
N GLU A 410 -22.53 -23.84 -35.39
CA GLU A 410 -23.76 -24.32 -34.75
C GLU A 410 -24.59 -23.20 -34.09
N THR A 411 -23.94 -22.14 -33.62
CA THR A 411 -24.60 -21.08 -32.80
C THR A 411 -24.83 -19.76 -33.55
N GLY A 412 -24.13 -19.53 -34.67
CA GLY A 412 -24.15 -18.25 -35.39
C GLY A 412 -23.52 -17.09 -34.61
N ILE A 413 -22.77 -17.37 -33.53
CA ILE A 413 -22.06 -16.37 -32.73
C ILE A 413 -20.91 -15.77 -33.54
N GLN A 414 -20.68 -14.47 -33.36
CA GLN A 414 -19.56 -13.74 -33.93
C GLN A 414 -18.65 -13.26 -32.79
N LEU A 415 -17.35 -13.51 -32.89
CA LEU A 415 -16.38 -13.04 -31.89
C LEU A 415 -15.95 -11.62 -32.24
N THR A 416 -15.95 -10.73 -31.26
CA THR A 416 -15.67 -9.30 -31.43
C THR A 416 -14.80 -8.83 -30.26
N PHE A 417 -13.49 -8.78 -30.50
CA PHE A 417 -12.50 -8.45 -29.48
C PHE A 417 -12.46 -6.93 -29.23
N SER A 418 -13.46 -6.43 -28.51
CA SER A 418 -13.44 -5.11 -27.90
C SER A 418 -12.86 -5.21 -26.48
N GLY A 419 -11.99 -4.28 -26.09
CA GLY A 419 -11.16 -4.35 -24.87
C GLY A 419 -11.87 -4.28 -23.51
N SER A 420 -13.11 -4.76 -23.40
CA SER A 420 -13.79 -4.95 -22.10
C SER A 420 -14.79 -6.12 -22.07
N GLN A 421 -15.35 -6.57 -23.21
CA GLN A 421 -16.07 -7.85 -23.35
C GLN A 421 -15.92 -8.42 -24.78
N PRO A 422 -15.81 -9.75 -24.98
CA PRO A 422 -15.12 -10.30 -26.17
C PRO A 422 -16.04 -10.88 -27.27
N PHE A 423 -17.35 -10.82 -27.11
CA PHE A 423 -18.30 -11.34 -28.11
C PHE A 423 -19.69 -10.74 -27.92
N ASP A 424 -20.30 -10.27 -29.02
CA ASP A 424 -21.71 -9.92 -29.02
C ASP A 424 -22.56 -11.19 -29.11
N ILE A 425 -23.47 -11.38 -28.15
CA ILE A 425 -24.30 -12.58 -28.03
C ILE A 425 -25.66 -12.26 -28.66
N PRO A 426 -26.03 -12.87 -29.80
CA PRO A 426 -27.35 -12.69 -30.37
C PRO A 426 -28.45 -12.95 -29.33
N LYS A 427 -29.43 -12.04 -29.25
CA LYS A 427 -30.55 -12.11 -28.28
C LYS A 427 -31.17 -13.50 -28.06
N PRO A 428 -31.36 -14.41 -29.05
CA PRO A 428 -31.88 -15.76 -28.81
C PRO A 428 -31.04 -16.67 -27.90
N LEU A 429 -29.77 -16.35 -27.57
CA LEU A 429 -28.90 -17.20 -26.75
C LEU A 429 -28.95 -16.94 -25.24
N ARG A 430 -29.84 -16.05 -24.76
CA ARG A 430 -30.05 -15.77 -23.32
C ARG A 430 -30.71 -16.96 -22.60
N GLY A 431 -29.89 -17.95 -22.25
CA GLY A 431 -30.28 -19.15 -21.50
C GLY A 431 -29.23 -20.26 -21.51
N HIS A 432 -28.36 -20.29 -22.53
CA HIS A 432 -27.40 -21.37 -22.74
C HIS A 432 -26.05 -21.13 -22.03
N THR A 433 -26.05 -21.19 -20.70
CA THR A 433 -24.86 -21.00 -19.85
C THR A 433 -23.69 -21.93 -20.22
N GLY A 434 -23.97 -23.15 -20.69
CA GLY A 434 -22.95 -24.10 -21.15
C GLY A 434 -22.18 -23.65 -22.39
N ILE A 435 -22.83 -22.97 -23.34
CA ILE A 435 -22.19 -22.45 -24.56
C ILE A 435 -21.23 -21.31 -24.20
N LEU A 436 -21.67 -20.39 -23.34
CA LEU A 436 -20.84 -19.29 -22.85
C LEU A 436 -19.65 -19.77 -22.01
N ARG A 437 -19.83 -20.85 -21.22
CA ARG A 437 -18.70 -21.49 -20.52
C ARG A 437 -17.72 -22.09 -21.53
N ARG A 438 -18.21 -22.82 -22.54
CA ARG A 438 -17.35 -23.48 -23.53
C ARG A 438 -16.59 -22.50 -24.43
N LEU A 439 -17.20 -21.38 -24.81
CA LEU A 439 -16.50 -20.27 -25.47
C LEU A 439 -15.39 -19.69 -24.59
N LYS A 440 -15.64 -19.52 -23.29
CA LYS A 440 -14.62 -19.02 -22.35
C LYS A 440 -13.47 -20.01 -22.14
N GLU A 441 -13.76 -21.30 -22.03
CA GLU A 441 -12.76 -22.37 -21.99
C GLU A 441 -11.87 -22.31 -23.24
N LEU A 442 -12.45 -22.29 -24.44
CA LEU A 442 -11.71 -22.31 -25.71
C LEU A 442 -10.94 -21.01 -26.00
N CYS A 443 -11.49 -19.83 -25.70
CA CYS A 443 -10.85 -18.56 -26.06
C CYS A 443 -9.90 -17.99 -25.00
N PHE A 444 -9.95 -18.47 -23.74
CA PHE A 444 -9.17 -17.89 -22.62
C PHE A 444 -8.45 -18.92 -21.71
N GLN A 445 -8.61 -20.22 -21.95
CA GLN A 445 -7.85 -21.26 -21.21
C GLN A 445 -6.99 -22.13 -22.13
N ASP A 446 -7.02 -21.86 -23.44
CA ASP A 446 -6.12 -22.41 -24.43
C ASP A 446 -5.23 -21.26 -24.95
N ASP A 447 -4.03 -21.15 -24.37
CA ASP A 447 -3.10 -20.04 -24.65
C ASP A 447 -2.67 -19.98 -26.13
N GLU A 448 -2.63 -21.14 -26.82
CA GLU A 448 -2.29 -21.17 -28.25
C GLU A 448 -3.45 -20.67 -29.13
N LEU A 449 -4.69 -21.04 -28.80
CA LEU A 449 -5.88 -20.55 -29.50
C LEU A 449 -6.16 -19.07 -29.18
N GLY A 450 -5.94 -18.61 -27.94
CA GLY A 450 -5.97 -17.20 -27.58
C GLY A 450 -4.97 -16.39 -28.40
N ALA A 451 -3.70 -16.80 -28.42
CA ALA A 451 -2.66 -16.17 -29.23
C ALA A 451 -2.86 -16.30 -30.75
N TYR A 452 -3.74 -17.19 -31.23
CA TYR A 452 -4.18 -17.23 -32.62
C TYR A 452 -5.25 -16.17 -32.91
N LEU A 453 -6.27 -16.08 -32.04
CA LEU A 453 -7.38 -15.13 -32.16
C LEU A 453 -6.92 -13.67 -32.03
N ASP A 454 -5.99 -13.38 -31.11
CA ASP A 454 -5.41 -12.03 -30.93
C ASP A 454 -4.63 -11.52 -32.15
N ARG A 455 -4.11 -12.44 -32.99
CA ARG A 455 -3.40 -12.12 -34.24
C ARG A 455 -4.28 -12.25 -35.48
N HIS A 456 -5.58 -12.48 -35.30
CA HIS A 456 -6.50 -12.66 -36.42
C HIS A 456 -6.77 -11.33 -37.13
N PRO A 457 -6.69 -11.26 -38.48
CA PRO A 457 -6.76 -9.98 -39.20
C PRO A 457 -8.17 -9.38 -39.29
N ALA A 458 -9.22 -10.16 -39.01
CA ALA A 458 -10.60 -9.69 -39.05
C ALA A 458 -11.09 -9.22 -37.67
N ALA A 459 -11.61 -7.99 -37.59
CA ALA A 459 -12.21 -7.41 -36.37
C ALA A 459 -13.49 -8.14 -35.89
N ILE A 460 -14.09 -8.96 -36.75
CA ILE A 460 -15.21 -9.85 -36.44
C ILE A 460 -14.86 -11.24 -36.95
N ILE A 461 -14.84 -12.24 -36.06
CA ILE A 461 -14.51 -13.63 -36.40
C ILE A 461 -15.78 -14.49 -36.39
N THR A 462 -15.99 -15.24 -37.46
CA THR A 462 -17.11 -16.17 -37.70
C THR A 462 -16.55 -17.53 -38.12
N ALA A 463 -17.38 -18.58 -38.15
CA ALA A 463 -16.93 -19.90 -38.59
C ALA A 463 -16.32 -19.92 -40.01
N ASP A 464 -16.72 -18.99 -40.89
CA ASP A 464 -16.28 -18.96 -42.29
C ASP A 464 -14.99 -18.16 -42.52
N ASN A 465 -14.58 -17.31 -41.56
CA ASN A 465 -13.29 -16.59 -41.62
C ASN A 465 -12.29 -16.97 -40.52
N LEU A 466 -12.70 -17.78 -39.51
CA LEU A 466 -11.86 -18.23 -38.40
C LEU A 466 -10.56 -18.92 -38.86
N VAL A 467 -10.57 -19.60 -40.01
CA VAL A 467 -9.39 -20.24 -40.59
C VAL A 467 -8.87 -19.39 -41.75
N VAL A 468 -7.88 -18.54 -41.46
CA VAL A 468 -7.17 -17.79 -42.50
C VAL A 468 -6.37 -18.77 -43.38
N ARG A 469 -6.89 -19.07 -44.58
CA ARG A 469 -6.15 -19.78 -45.62
C ARG A 469 -5.17 -18.80 -46.28
N ILE A 470 -3.88 -19.11 -46.21
CA ILE A 470 -2.80 -18.44 -46.94
C ILE A 470 -2.71 -19.03 -48.35
#